data_AF-A0A6B3EVX6-F1
#
_entry.id   AF-A0A6B3EVX6-F1
#
_cell.length_a   1.000
_cell.length_b   1.000
_cell.length_c   1.000
_cell.angle_alpha   90.00
_cell.angle_beta   90.00
_cell.angle_gamma   90.00
#
_symmetry.space_group_name_H-M   'P 1'
#
loop_
_entity.id
_entity.type
_entity.pdbx_description
1 polymer ?
#
loop_
_entity_poly.entity_id
_entity_poly.type
_entity_poly.pdbx_seq_one_letter_code
_entity_poly.pdbx_strand_id
1 'polypeptide(L)' 'LTGDEVTECLGGLQQIDDLALAGRYETACDPRLNAGQSLELAYLIAGTLEREARSGDSAGAACSVS' A
#
# COMPACT_ATOMS: atom_id res chain seq x y z
N LEU A 1 -12.53 3.20 -2.62
CA LEU A 1 -12.11 2.03 -1.84
C LEU A 1 -13.38 1.26 -1.48
N THR A 2 -13.76 0.27 -2.28
CA THR A 2 -14.82 -0.66 -1.86
C THR A 2 -14.11 -1.86 -1.21
N GLY A 3 -14.68 -2.43 -0.15
CA GLY A 3 -14.14 -3.63 0.50
C GLY A 3 -14.35 -4.90 -0.32
N ASP A 4 -14.56 -4.76 -1.62
CA ASP A 4 -14.91 -5.86 -2.52
C ASP A 4 -13.65 -6.63 -2.91
N GLU A 5 -13.78 -7.94 -2.97
CA GLU A 5 -12.71 -8.83 -3.42
C GLU A 5 -12.66 -8.85 -4.96
N VAL A 6 -12.11 -7.79 -5.57
CA VAL A 6 -11.96 -7.66 -7.03
C VAL A 6 -10.60 -8.20 -7.51
N THR A 7 -10.50 -8.43 -8.81
CA THR A 7 -9.28 -8.90 -9.50
C THR A 7 -8.92 -7.94 -10.62
N GLU A 8 -8.64 -6.68 -10.26
CA GLU A 8 -8.41 -5.61 -11.23
C GLU A 8 -6.93 -5.23 -11.34
N CYS A 9 -6.14 -5.39 -10.27
CA CYS A 9 -4.70 -5.12 -10.24
C CYS A 9 -3.88 -6.41 -10.08
N LEU A 10 -2.78 -6.51 -10.84
CA LEU A 10 -1.82 -7.62 -10.77
C LEU A 10 -1.00 -7.62 -9.47
N GLY A 11 -0.52 -8.79 -9.07
CA GLY A 11 0.40 -8.98 -7.94
C GLY A 11 -0.26 -8.86 -6.57
N GLY A 12 0.46 -8.25 -5.62
CA GLY A 12 0.14 -8.26 -4.19
C GLY A 12 0.32 -9.64 -3.55
N LEU A 13 -0.02 -9.77 -2.27
CA LEU A 13 0.12 -11.04 -1.53
C LEU A 13 -0.70 -12.20 -2.12
N GLN A 14 -1.81 -11.91 -2.80
CA GLN A 14 -2.65 -12.92 -3.47
C GLN A 14 -2.10 -13.38 -4.83
N GLN A 15 -1.02 -12.75 -5.33
CA GLN A 15 -0.36 -13.10 -6.59
C GLN A 15 -1.34 -13.15 -7.78
N ILE A 16 -2.13 -12.08 -7.95
CA ILE A 16 -3.06 -11.96 -9.08
C ILE A 16 -2.27 -11.90 -10.39
N ASP A 17 -2.53 -12.82 -11.29
CA ASP A 17 -1.94 -12.88 -12.63
C ASP A 17 -2.94 -12.41 -13.71
N ASP A 18 -2.49 -12.32 -14.96
CA ASP A 18 -3.32 -11.85 -16.08
C ASP A 18 -4.58 -12.70 -16.30
N LEU A 19 -4.52 -14.00 -15.99
CA LEU A 19 -5.64 -14.92 -16.13
C LEU A 19 -6.72 -14.66 -15.07
N ALA A 20 -6.31 -14.31 -13.85
CA ALA A 20 -7.20 -14.00 -12.75
C ALA A 20 -8.03 -12.73 -13.00
N LEU A 21 -7.55 -11.80 -13.84
CA LEU A 21 -8.25 -10.55 -14.12
C LEU A 21 -9.67 -10.77 -14.66
N ALA A 22 -9.88 -11.81 -15.47
CA ALA A 22 -11.20 -12.11 -16.05
C ALA A 22 -12.22 -12.61 -15.01
N GLY A 23 -11.78 -12.97 -13.79
CA GLY A 23 -12.65 -13.52 -12.77
C GLY A 23 -13.61 -12.50 -12.18
N ARG A 24 -13.12 -11.29 -11.86
CA ARG A 24 -13.91 -10.25 -11.20
C ARG A 24 -13.35 -8.84 -11.45
N TYR A 25 -13.36 -8.42 -12.71
CA TYR A 25 -13.04 -7.06 -13.13
C TYR A 25 -14.34 -6.24 -13.25
N GLU A 26 -14.58 -5.30 -12.34
CA GLU A 26 -15.87 -4.62 -12.23
C GLU A 26 -15.81 -3.14 -12.62
N THR A 27 -14.62 -2.54 -12.69
CA THR A 27 -14.45 -1.13 -13.06
C THR A 27 -14.47 -0.89 -14.55
N ALA A 28 -15.08 0.24 -14.94
CA ALA A 28 -15.09 0.74 -16.32
C ALA A 28 -13.92 1.68 -16.67
N CYS A 29 -13.27 2.28 -15.66
CA CYS A 29 -12.18 3.25 -15.87
C CYS A 29 -10.83 2.59 -15.55
N ASP A 30 -10.29 2.88 -14.37
CA ASP A 30 -9.01 2.34 -13.92
C ASP A 30 -9.20 1.15 -12.96
N PRO A 31 -8.29 0.16 -13.00
CA PRO A 31 -8.34 -0.97 -12.08
C PRO A 31 -8.15 -0.52 -10.63
N ARG A 32 -8.95 -1.05 -9.71
CA ARG A 32 -8.83 -0.79 -8.27
C ARG A 32 -8.02 -1.87 -7.57
N LEU A 33 -7.34 -1.44 -6.51
CA LEU A 33 -6.82 -2.37 -5.51
C LEU A 33 -7.99 -3.05 -4.80
N ASN A 34 -7.87 -4.36 -4.61
CA ASN A 34 -8.79 -5.09 -3.74
C ASN A 34 -8.47 -4.84 -2.25
N ALA A 35 -9.28 -5.40 -1.36
CA ALA A 35 -9.12 -5.22 0.09
C ALA A 35 -7.73 -5.68 0.60
N GLY A 36 -7.23 -6.82 0.12
CA GLY A 36 -5.92 -7.36 0.51
C GLY A 36 -4.77 -6.46 0.06
N GLN A 37 -4.76 -6.05 -1.20
CA GLN A 37 -3.75 -5.14 -1.76
C GLN A 37 -3.79 -3.76 -1.09
N SER A 38 -4.99 -3.26 -0.76
CA SER A 38 -5.14 -1.98 -0.07
C SER A 38 -4.58 -2.01 1.35
N LEU A 39 -4.77 -3.12 2.07
CA LEU A 39 -4.22 -3.30 3.41
C LEU A 39 -2.70 -3.49 3.38
N GLU A 40 -2.19 -4.25 2.41
CA GLU A 40 -0.75 -4.40 2.16
C GLU A 40 -0.09 -3.03 1.94
N LEU A 41 -0.68 -2.20 1.06
CA LEU A 41 -0.19 -0.84 0.81
C LEU A 41 -0.22 0.02 2.08
N ALA A 42 -1.27 -0.08 2.90
CA ALA A 42 -1.37 0.67 4.15
C ALA A 42 -0.23 0.30 5.12
N TYR A 43 0.13 -0.99 5.23
CA TYR A 43 1.28 -1.42 6.04
C TYR A 43 2.62 -0.91 5.50
N LEU A 44 2.82 -0.91 4.18
CA LEU A 44 4.04 -0.38 3.56
C LEU A 44 4.20 1.13 3.80
N ILE A 45 3.11 1.88 3.69
CA ILE A 45 3.08 3.33 3.98
C ILE A 45 3.36 3.57 5.45
N ALA A 46 2.67 2.86 6.37
CA ALA A 46 2.89 3.00 7.81
C ALA A 46 4.36 2.75 8.17
N GLY A 47 4.97 1.66 7.66
CA GLY A 47 6.39 1.38 7.88
C GLY A 47 7.33 2.43 7.28
N THR A 48 6.93 3.11 6.21
CA THR A 48 7.70 4.22 5.63
C THR A 48 7.65 5.45 6.54
N LEU A 49 6.46 5.81 7.02
CA LEU A 49 6.28 6.93 7.96
C LEU A 49 6.99 6.68 9.30
N GLU A 50 6.98 5.45 9.82
CA GLU A 50 7.71 5.07 11.04
C GLU A 50 9.23 5.17 10.87
N ARG A 51 9.76 4.91 9.67
CA ARG A 51 11.19 5.13 9.38
C ARG A 51 11.50 6.61 9.33
N GLU A 52 10.69 7.40 8.63
CA GLU A 52 10.86 8.85 8.54
C GLU A 52 10.77 9.54 9.91
N ALA A 53 9.80 9.15 10.74
CA ALA A 53 9.63 9.66 12.10
C ALA A 53 10.86 9.40 12.97
N ARG A 54 11.49 8.23 12.84
CA ARG A 54 12.75 7.90 13.55
C ARG A 54 13.95 8.63 12.98
N SER A 55 13.99 8.87 11.67
CA SER A 55 15.07 9.63 11.03
C SER A 55 15.02 11.13 11.40
N GLY A 56 13.83 11.70 11.60
CA GLY A 56 13.63 13.10 12.01
C GLY A 56 14.09 13.44 13.43
N ASP A 57 14.23 12.45 14.31
CA ASP A 57 14.68 12.64 15.71
C ASP A 57 16.21 12.91 15.82
N SER A 58 16.97 12.54 14.78
CA SER A 58 18.43 12.77 14.73
C SER A 58 18.83 14.22 14.40
N ALA A 59 17.90 15.05 13.92
CA ALA A 59 18.13 16.47 13.66
C ALA A 59 17.87 17.37 14.90
N GLY A 60 17.10 16.89 15.89
CA GLY A 60 16.79 17.64 17.12
C GLY A 60 17.85 17.56 18.21
N ALA A 61 18.68 16.51 18.22
CA ALA A 61 19.71 16.29 19.25
C ALA A 61 21.01 17.09 19.03
N ALA A 62 21.23 17.68 17.85
CA ALA A 62 22.45 18.42 17.53
C ALA A 62 22.47 19.88 18.02
N CYS A 63 21.37 20.38 18.61
CA CYS A 63 21.20 21.79 18.99
C CYS A 63 20.98 21.99 20.51
N SER A 64 21.69 21.27 21.37
CA SER A 64 21.61 21.46 22.84
C SER A 64 22.94 21.53 23.57
N VAL A 65 24.06 21.72 22.87
CA VAL A 65 25.36 21.97 23.52
C VAL A 65 26.03 23.20 22.90
N SER A 66 25.64 24.38 23.36
CA SER A 66 26.43 25.61 23.39
C SER A 66 25.85 26.59 24.41
#